data_AF-A0A8H7GXV3-F1
#
_entry.id   AF-A0A8H7GXV3-F1
#
_cell.length_a   1.000
_cell.length_b   1.000
_cell.length_c   1.000
_cell.angle_alpha   90.00
_cell.angle_beta   90.00
_cell.angle_gamma   90.00
#
_symmetry.space_group_name_H-M   'P 1'
#
loop_
_entity.id
_entity.type
_entity.pdbx_description
1 polymer ?
#
loop_
_entity_poly.entity_id
_entity_poly.type
_entity_poly.pdbx_seq_one_letter_code
_entity_poly.pdbx_strand_id
1 'polypeptide(L)'
;MASEAYGHYSRARELIPSMLKAPSRHGFRGLAVMANFMSILLTPETQMYISYHALQIAISIGLTQMSRVEIDTEEYGLVIAFWGLWCSSCMLATFHGHAPPLMRSKISTTAHVQMKNRYVEVFFELRIKFAELSGIVAVVNKSEEINYQLLRKELSRLCEEISLFEESFPQEEIIGRHELFTLELKCWKAYVSMLLNLPALLEKRNSRAVVDAKNIVKDFWAYYYFYKRNFLPNLDWNFSYPLRNATLCVWFACMVLTRYINLLPALSFEFAEYKIGMELLIDLTGVIPINKYLIKELENVKNNELDLDKWLFKQG
;
A
#
# COMPACT_ATOMS: atom_id res chain seq x y z
N MET A 1 -4.77 -18.84 17.56
CA MET A 1 -3.85 -17.98 16.76
C MET A 1 -4.60 -17.21 15.67
N ALA A 2 -4.80 -17.79 14.49
CA ALA A 2 -5.52 -17.23 13.35
C ALA A 2 -6.94 -16.69 13.65
N SER A 3 -7.89 -17.60 13.88
CA SER A 3 -9.31 -17.28 14.15
C SER A 3 -9.48 -16.35 15.36
N GLU A 4 -8.61 -16.52 16.34
CA GLU A 4 -8.55 -15.71 17.56
C GLU A 4 -8.13 -14.26 17.29
N ALA A 5 -7.09 -14.04 16.47
CA ALA A 5 -6.71 -12.70 16.00
C ALA A 5 -7.84 -12.00 15.25
N TYR A 6 -8.57 -12.74 14.40
CA TYR A 6 -9.76 -12.21 13.73
C TYR A 6 -10.91 -11.89 14.71
N GLY A 7 -11.09 -12.71 15.76
CA GLY A 7 -12.04 -12.45 16.84
C GLY A 7 -11.70 -11.17 17.61
N HIS A 8 -10.44 -10.96 17.96
CA HIS A 8 -9.96 -9.72 18.59
C HIS A 8 -10.16 -8.51 17.68
N TYR A 9 -9.84 -8.65 16.39
CA TYR A 9 -10.09 -7.61 15.40
C TYR A 9 -11.58 -7.24 15.32
N SER A 10 -12.47 -8.24 15.26
CA SER A 10 -13.91 -8.01 15.13
C SER A 10 -14.46 -7.23 16.32
N ARG A 11 -14.06 -7.61 17.55
CA ARG A 11 -14.40 -6.87 18.77
C ARG A 11 -13.82 -5.45 18.77
N ALA A 12 -12.57 -5.29 18.36
CA ALA A 12 -11.94 -3.97 18.30
C ALA A 12 -12.61 -3.06 17.25
N ARG A 13 -13.08 -3.63 16.14
CA ARG A 13 -13.83 -2.91 15.09
C ARG A 13 -15.15 -2.34 15.61
N GLU A 14 -15.84 -3.04 16.50
CA GLU A 14 -17.08 -2.56 17.14
C GLU A 14 -16.86 -1.29 17.99
N LEU A 15 -15.62 -1.01 18.41
CA LEU A 15 -15.26 0.18 19.17
C LEU A 15 -15.02 1.42 18.29
N ILE A 16 -14.90 1.27 16.97
CA ILE A 16 -14.60 2.40 16.07
C ILE A 16 -15.62 3.55 16.23
N PRO A 17 -16.95 3.31 16.27
CA PRO A 17 -17.92 4.38 16.44
C PRO A 17 -17.74 5.16 17.75
N SER A 18 -17.38 4.51 18.86
CA SER A 18 -17.14 5.20 20.13
C SER A 18 -15.83 5.96 20.12
N MET A 19 -14.77 5.41 19.49
CA MET A 19 -13.50 6.10 19.28
C MET A 19 -13.65 7.36 18.42
N LEU A 20 -14.54 7.35 17.42
CA LEU A 20 -14.84 8.54 16.60
C LEU A 20 -15.64 9.60 17.36
N LYS A 21 -16.51 9.19 18.29
CA LYS A 21 -17.27 10.13 19.15
C LYS A 21 -16.37 10.80 20.20
N ALA A 22 -15.34 10.10 20.67
CA ALA A 22 -14.36 10.62 21.62
C ALA A 22 -12.92 10.36 21.13
N PRO A 23 -12.44 11.14 20.14
CA PRO A 23 -11.10 10.97 19.57
C PRO A 23 -10.01 11.09 20.63
N SER A 24 -9.07 10.16 20.65
CA SER A 24 -7.96 10.15 21.60
C SER A 24 -6.68 9.58 20.99
N ARG A 25 -5.53 9.89 21.60
CA ARG A 25 -4.22 9.33 21.22
C ARG A 25 -4.22 7.80 21.27
N HIS A 26 -4.83 7.21 22.30
CA HIS A 26 -4.96 5.75 22.43
C HIS A 26 -5.87 5.16 21.36
N GLY A 27 -7.00 5.81 21.05
CA GLY A 27 -7.88 5.40 19.95
C GLY A 27 -7.15 5.39 18.62
N PHE A 28 -6.39 6.44 18.31
CA PHE A 28 -5.57 6.50 17.10
C PHE A 28 -4.55 5.36 17.03
N ARG A 29 -3.80 5.11 18.11
CA ARG A 29 -2.84 4.00 18.19
C ARG A 29 -3.49 2.66 17.96
N GLY A 30 -4.64 2.41 18.60
CA GLY A 30 -5.40 1.18 18.43
C GLY A 30 -5.74 0.95 16.96
N LEU A 31 -6.28 1.97 16.28
CA LEU A 31 -6.61 1.86 14.85
C LEU A 31 -5.38 1.74 13.96
N ALA A 32 -4.27 2.43 14.29
CA ALA A 32 -3.03 2.32 13.54
C ALA A 32 -2.43 0.91 13.63
N VAL A 33 -2.44 0.31 14.82
CA VAL A 33 -2.04 -1.09 15.04
C VAL A 33 -2.99 -2.02 14.29
N MET A 34 -4.31 -1.84 14.39
CA MET A 34 -5.28 -2.66 13.66
C MET A 34 -5.05 -2.60 12.14
N ALA A 35 -4.80 -1.40 11.59
CA ALA A 35 -4.54 -1.21 10.16
C ALA A 35 -3.25 -1.91 9.69
N ASN A 36 -2.22 -2.00 10.55
CA ASN A 36 -0.94 -2.62 10.22
C ASN A 36 -0.92 -4.13 10.48
N PHE A 37 -1.58 -4.61 11.54
CA PHE A 37 -1.58 -6.01 11.94
C PHE A 37 -2.47 -6.88 11.04
N MET A 38 -3.60 -6.32 10.58
CA MET A 38 -4.60 -7.06 9.82
C MET A 38 -4.55 -6.79 8.31
N SER A 39 -3.55 -6.07 7.78
CA SER A 39 -3.55 -5.67 6.36
C SER A 39 -3.66 -6.85 5.41
N ILE A 40 -2.96 -7.94 5.68
CA ILE A 40 -3.05 -9.14 4.85
C ILE A 40 -4.43 -9.80 5.03
N LEU A 41 -5.06 -9.66 6.20
CA LEU A 41 -6.31 -10.32 6.58
C LEU A 41 -7.59 -9.63 6.12
N LEU A 42 -7.51 -8.39 5.65
CA LEU A 42 -8.65 -7.52 5.36
C LEU A 42 -8.71 -7.12 3.90
N THR A 43 -9.92 -6.98 3.36
CA THR A 43 -10.12 -6.43 2.02
C THR A 43 -9.59 -4.99 1.94
N PRO A 44 -9.17 -4.50 0.76
CA PRO A 44 -8.79 -3.10 0.56
C PRO A 44 -9.83 -2.12 1.10
N GLU A 45 -11.13 -2.38 0.91
CA GLU A 45 -12.23 -1.54 1.42
C GLU A 45 -12.26 -1.55 2.95
N THR A 46 -12.02 -2.71 3.56
CA THR A 46 -11.96 -2.83 5.02
C THR A 46 -10.71 -2.13 5.57
N GLN A 47 -9.58 -2.23 4.86
CA GLN A 47 -8.38 -1.47 5.20
C GLN A 47 -8.57 0.04 5.01
N MET A 48 -9.27 0.47 3.97
CA MET A 48 -9.65 1.87 3.74
C MET A 48 -10.51 2.37 4.89
N TYR A 49 -11.55 1.61 5.26
CA TYR A 49 -12.45 1.94 6.36
C TYR A 49 -11.67 2.23 7.66
N ILE A 50 -10.79 1.30 8.08
CA ILE A 50 -10.00 1.49 9.31
C ILE A 50 -9.02 2.66 9.15
N SER A 51 -8.30 2.72 8.02
CA SER A 51 -7.25 3.72 7.83
C SER A 51 -7.84 5.13 7.76
N TYR A 52 -8.99 5.30 7.12
CA TYR A 52 -9.63 6.60 6.99
C TYR A 52 -10.18 7.08 8.33
N HIS A 53 -10.74 6.18 9.14
CA HIS A 53 -11.14 6.51 10.50
C HIS A 53 -9.95 6.80 11.41
N ALA A 54 -8.83 6.09 11.25
CA ALA A 54 -7.60 6.41 11.96
C ALA A 54 -7.08 7.81 11.57
N LEU A 55 -7.09 8.17 10.29
CA LEU A 55 -6.74 9.52 9.83
C LEU A 55 -7.71 10.58 10.36
N GLN A 56 -9.01 10.28 10.43
CA GLN A 56 -10.00 11.18 11.01
C GLN A 56 -9.71 11.45 12.48
N ILE A 57 -9.40 10.42 13.28
CA ILE A 57 -8.96 10.61 14.66
C ILE A 57 -7.67 11.42 14.70
N ALA A 58 -6.68 11.12 13.85
CA ALA A 58 -5.41 11.83 13.78
C ALA A 58 -5.59 13.34 13.56
N ILE A 59 -6.51 13.71 12.66
CA ILE A 59 -6.89 15.12 12.43
C ILE A 59 -7.50 15.72 13.70
N SER A 60 -8.48 15.03 14.32
CA SER A 60 -9.16 15.52 15.52
C SER A 60 -8.24 15.73 16.72
N ILE A 61 -7.19 14.92 16.85
CA ILE A 61 -6.19 15.05 17.94
C ILE A 61 -5.00 15.94 17.56
N GLY A 62 -5.04 16.60 16.39
CA GLY A 62 -4.04 17.59 15.97
C GLY A 62 -2.74 17.04 15.39
N LEU A 63 -2.65 15.75 15.03
CA LEU A 63 -1.43 15.16 14.47
C LEU A 63 -1.04 15.71 13.09
N THR A 64 -1.92 16.47 12.43
CA THR A 64 -1.66 17.13 11.14
C THR A 64 -0.95 18.48 11.28
N GLN A 65 -0.79 18.99 12.51
CA GLN A 65 -0.27 20.34 12.77
C GLN A 65 0.96 20.36 13.70
N MET A 66 1.72 19.27 13.75
CA MET A 66 2.88 19.12 14.64
C MET A 66 4.15 19.71 14.03
N SER A 67 4.62 20.84 14.55
CA SER A 67 5.76 21.59 13.99
C SER A 67 7.12 20.96 14.26
N ARG A 68 7.32 20.35 15.44
CA ARG A 68 8.53 19.64 15.84
C ARG A 68 8.19 18.49 16.77
N VAL A 69 8.95 17.40 16.66
CA VAL A 69 8.77 16.22 17.50
C VAL A 69 10.14 15.72 17.92
N GLU A 70 10.37 15.66 19.23
CA GLU A 70 11.63 15.16 19.79
C GLU A 70 11.65 13.63 19.73
N ILE A 71 12.80 13.06 19.41
CA ILE A 71 13.02 11.60 19.38
C ILE A 71 12.71 11.02 20.77
N ASP A 72 12.17 9.80 20.80
CA ASP A 72 11.81 9.05 22.02
C ASP A 72 10.64 9.61 22.84
N THR A 73 9.87 10.55 22.29
CA THR A 73 8.61 11.01 22.89
C THR A 73 7.41 10.15 22.49
N GLU A 74 6.32 10.28 23.23
CA GLU A 74 5.03 9.68 22.87
C GLU A 74 4.57 10.18 21.48
N GLU A 75 4.72 11.48 21.26
CA GLU A 75 4.40 12.22 20.04
C GLU A 75 5.19 11.71 18.84
N TYR A 76 6.46 11.34 19.04
CA TYR A 76 7.31 10.77 18.00
C TYR A 76 6.72 9.50 17.38
N GLY A 77 6.35 8.54 18.23
CA GLY A 77 5.70 7.32 17.77
C GLY A 77 4.37 7.58 17.06
N LEU A 78 3.59 8.56 17.54
CA LEU A 78 2.32 8.94 16.93
C LEU A 78 2.48 9.56 15.54
N VAL A 79 3.49 10.42 15.35
CA VAL A 79 3.76 11.05 14.05
C VAL A 79 4.30 10.04 13.03
N ILE A 80 5.14 9.09 13.45
CA ILE A 80 5.57 7.99 12.58
C ILE A 80 4.37 7.14 12.14
N ALA A 81 3.51 6.77 13.09
CA ALA A 81 2.30 6.01 12.79
C ALA A 81 1.37 6.77 11.85
N PHE A 82 1.20 8.08 12.06
CA PHE A 82 0.39 8.95 11.21
C PHE A 82 0.88 8.94 9.76
N TRP A 83 2.15 9.23 9.54
CA TRP A 83 2.71 9.27 8.19
C TRP A 83 2.67 7.91 7.50
N GLY A 84 2.94 6.84 8.23
CA GLY A 84 2.83 5.50 7.67
C GLY A 84 1.43 5.15 7.22
N LEU A 85 0.46 5.48 8.05
CA LEU A 85 -0.95 5.22 7.80
C LEU A 85 -1.50 6.13 6.69
N TRP A 86 -1.02 7.38 6.61
CA TRP A 86 -1.31 8.29 5.51
C TRP A 86 -0.79 7.74 4.18
N CYS A 87 0.45 7.25 4.13
CA CYS A 87 1.02 6.65 2.91
C CYS A 87 0.17 5.47 2.42
N SER A 88 -0.14 4.52 3.30
CA SER A 88 -0.99 3.36 2.92
C SER A 88 -2.40 3.81 2.49
N SER A 89 -2.95 4.85 3.13
CA SER A 89 -4.25 5.42 2.75
C SER A 89 -4.23 6.07 1.38
N CYS A 90 -3.11 6.71 1.00
CA CYS A 90 -2.91 7.22 -0.36
C CYS A 90 -2.94 6.05 -1.35
N MET A 91 -2.13 5.02 -1.14
CA MET A 91 -2.09 3.84 -2.02
C MET A 91 -3.47 3.19 -2.20
N LEU A 92 -4.20 3.00 -1.10
CA LEU A 92 -5.56 2.45 -1.13
C LEU A 92 -6.50 3.36 -1.93
N ALA A 93 -6.53 4.66 -1.64
CA ALA A 93 -7.38 5.62 -2.35
C ALA A 93 -7.10 5.64 -3.85
N THR A 94 -5.82 5.80 -4.21
CA THR A 94 -5.37 6.04 -5.58
C THR A 94 -5.54 4.82 -6.45
N PHE A 95 -5.48 3.61 -5.88
CA PHE A 95 -5.76 2.39 -6.61
C PHE A 95 -7.22 2.31 -7.08
N HIS A 96 -8.16 2.69 -6.22
CA HIS A 96 -9.57 2.82 -6.57
C HIS A 96 -9.86 4.08 -7.43
N GLY A 97 -8.81 4.78 -7.88
CA GLY A 97 -8.93 5.98 -8.70
C GLY A 97 -9.40 7.20 -7.92
N HIS A 98 -9.36 7.21 -6.60
CA HIS A 98 -9.74 8.36 -5.77
C HIS A 98 -8.52 9.19 -5.37
N ALA A 99 -8.76 10.48 -5.12
CA ALA A 99 -7.75 11.33 -4.48
C ALA A 99 -7.49 10.83 -3.04
N PRO A 100 -6.29 11.08 -2.47
CA PRO A 100 -6.02 10.78 -1.07
C PRO A 100 -7.09 11.35 -0.13
N PRO A 101 -7.48 10.62 0.94
CA PRO A 101 -8.51 11.08 1.88
C PRO A 101 -8.08 12.34 2.65
N LEU A 102 -6.78 12.56 2.77
CA LEU A 102 -6.18 13.75 3.33
C LEU A 102 -5.08 14.22 2.38
N MET A 103 -5.29 15.35 1.70
CA MET A 103 -4.30 15.90 0.78
C MET A 103 -3.06 16.38 1.54
N ARG A 104 -1.87 16.20 0.94
CA ARG A 104 -0.59 16.63 1.52
C ARG A 104 -0.58 18.11 1.91
N SER A 105 -1.24 18.97 1.13
CA SER A 105 -1.36 20.41 1.39
C SER A 105 -2.11 20.77 2.68
N LYS A 106 -2.89 19.83 3.25
CA LYS A 106 -3.62 20.00 4.51
C LYS A 106 -2.83 19.50 5.74
N ILE A 107 -1.59 19.05 5.54
CA ILE A 107 -0.72 18.54 6.60
C ILE A 107 0.44 19.51 6.77
N SER A 108 0.52 20.21 7.89
CA SER A 108 1.67 21.05 8.24
C SER A 108 2.70 20.32 9.10
N THR A 109 2.38 19.13 9.60
CA THR A 109 3.36 18.23 10.23
C THR A 109 4.53 17.97 9.30
N THR A 110 5.75 17.99 9.85
CA THR A 110 6.97 17.74 9.06
C THR A 110 6.99 16.32 8.49
N ALA A 111 7.33 16.20 7.20
CA ALA A 111 7.62 14.91 6.56
C ALA A 111 9.03 14.40 6.90
N HIS A 112 9.92 15.31 7.30
CA HIS A 112 11.26 15.01 7.78
C HIS A 112 11.19 14.72 9.29
N VAL A 113 11.01 13.44 9.62
CA VAL A 113 10.98 12.95 11.00
C VAL A 113 12.37 12.43 11.32
N GLN A 114 13.12 13.13 12.17
CA GLN A 114 14.47 12.72 12.56
C GLN A 114 14.42 11.34 13.22
N MET A 115 15.18 10.36 12.71
CA MET A 115 15.20 9.02 13.28
C MET A 115 16.59 8.65 13.77
N LYS A 116 16.65 7.78 14.79
CA LYS A 116 17.91 7.24 15.32
C LYS A 116 18.78 6.57 14.26
N ASN A 117 18.15 6.03 13.22
CA ASN A 117 18.82 5.33 12.14
C ASN A 117 18.57 6.08 10.82
N ARG A 118 19.65 6.64 10.24
CA ARG A 118 19.63 7.39 8.98
C ARG A 118 19.05 6.57 7.82
N TYR A 119 19.29 5.27 7.78
CA TYR A 119 18.69 4.40 6.77
C TYR A 119 17.16 4.42 6.85
N VAL A 120 16.60 4.28 8.06
CA VAL A 120 15.15 4.28 8.28
C VAL A 120 14.56 5.66 7.99
N GLU A 121 15.28 6.73 8.33
CA GLU A 121 14.90 8.12 8.01
C GLU A 121 14.75 8.33 6.50
N VAL A 122 15.79 8.02 5.72
CA VAL A 122 15.77 8.20 4.25
C VAL A 122 14.69 7.32 3.61
N PHE A 123 14.56 6.07 4.07
CA PHE A 123 13.48 5.18 3.63
C PHE A 123 12.10 5.81 3.84
N PHE A 124 11.86 6.38 5.02
CA PHE A 124 10.58 6.95 5.39
C PHE A 124 10.24 8.19 4.56
N GLU A 125 11.23 9.05 4.31
CA GLU A 125 11.09 10.21 3.43
C GLU A 125 10.73 9.79 2.01
N LEU A 126 11.43 8.80 1.45
CA LEU A 126 11.13 8.27 0.13
C LEU A 126 9.71 7.72 0.04
N ARG A 127 9.28 6.95 1.05
CA ARG A 127 7.92 6.43 1.14
C ARG A 127 6.87 7.55 1.10
N ILE A 128 7.07 8.65 1.84
CA ILE A 128 6.16 9.81 1.81
C ILE A 128 6.13 10.44 0.42
N LYS A 129 7.29 10.64 -0.21
CA LYS A 129 7.39 11.21 -1.57
C LYS A 129 6.65 10.36 -2.60
N PHE A 130 6.77 9.03 -2.54
CA PHE A 130 6.02 8.13 -3.43
C PHE A 130 4.51 8.19 -3.20
N ALA A 131 4.06 8.23 -1.94
CA ALA A 131 2.64 8.34 -1.61
C ALA A 131 2.05 9.70 -2.08
N GLU A 132 2.82 10.78 -1.95
CA GLU A 132 2.44 12.09 -2.48
C GLU A 132 2.31 12.05 -4.01
N LEU A 133 3.32 11.52 -4.69
CA LEU A 133 3.30 11.38 -6.14
C LEU A 133 2.12 10.51 -6.61
N SER A 134 1.80 9.41 -5.92
CA SER A 134 0.64 8.57 -6.27
C SER A 134 -0.67 9.36 -6.16
N GLY A 135 -0.80 10.21 -5.13
CA GLY A 135 -1.93 11.11 -4.95
C GLY A 135 -2.10 12.08 -6.11
N ILE A 136 -1.00 12.70 -6.55
CA ILE A 136 -1.00 13.62 -7.69
C ILE A 136 -1.38 12.88 -8.97
N VAL A 137 -0.79 11.71 -9.23
CA VAL A 137 -1.11 10.89 -10.41
C VAL A 137 -2.60 10.55 -10.47
N ALA A 138 -3.21 10.15 -9.35
CA ALA A 138 -4.64 9.81 -9.34
C ALA A 138 -5.56 11.00 -9.64
N VAL A 139 -5.21 12.20 -9.16
CA VAL A 139 -5.96 13.43 -9.46
C VAL A 139 -5.79 13.78 -10.94
N VAL A 140 -4.57 13.70 -11.46
CA VAL A 140 -4.26 14.05 -12.85
C VAL A 140 -4.88 13.07 -13.84
N ASN A 141 -4.90 11.76 -13.54
CA ASN A 141 -5.58 10.76 -14.36
C ASN A 141 -7.09 11.03 -14.55
N LYS A 142 -7.69 11.92 -13.74
CA LYS A 142 -9.08 12.37 -13.86
C LYS A 142 -9.27 13.72 -14.53
N SER A 143 -8.19 14.46 -14.79
CA SER A 143 -8.21 15.78 -15.43
C SER A 143 -8.01 15.63 -16.94
N GLU A 144 -8.66 16.47 -17.76
CA GLU A 144 -8.44 16.49 -19.23
C GLU A 144 -7.12 17.21 -19.60
N GLU A 145 -6.66 18.13 -18.75
CA GLU A 145 -5.38 18.81 -18.93
C GLU A 145 -4.28 18.05 -18.18
N ILE A 146 -3.39 17.40 -18.92
CA ILE A 146 -2.39 16.52 -18.31
C ILE A 146 -0.98 16.81 -18.80
N ASN A 147 -0.11 17.16 -17.86
CA ASN A 147 1.34 17.13 -18.06
C ASN A 147 1.94 15.82 -17.53
N TYR A 148 1.67 14.70 -18.23
CA TYR A 148 2.21 13.38 -17.89
C TYR A 148 3.75 13.36 -17.90
N GLN A 149 4.39 14.25 -18.66
CA GLN A 149 5.84 14.34 -18.74
C GLN A 149 6.45 14.80 -17.40
N LEU A 150 5.81 15.76 -16.72
CA LEU A 150 6.26 16.23 -15.40
C LEU A 150 6.23 15.08 -14.37
N LEU A 151 5.13 14.31 -14.36
CA LEU A 151 4.97 13.16 -13.44
C LEU A 151 5.99 12.05 -13.73
N ARG A 152 6.30 11.80 -15.01
CA ARG A 152 7.35 10.85 -15.40
C ARG A 152 8.72 11.32 -14.94
N LYS A 153 9.04 12.61 -15.09
CA LYS A 153 10.30 13.18 -14.62
C LYS A 153 10.45 13.06 -13.10
N GLU A 154 9.37 13.34 -12.36
CA GLU A 154 9.37 13.19 -10.91
C GLU A 154 9.52 11.74 -10.46
N LEU A 155 8.84 10.80 -11.13
CA LEU A 155 9.04 9.37 -10.88
C LEU A 155 10.48 8.93 -11.16
N SER A 156 11.08 9.39 -12.27
CA SER A 156 12.48 9.11 -12.59
C SER A 156 13.43 9.64 -11.52
N ARG A 157 13.21 10.86 -11.04
CA ARG A 157 13.99 11.48 -9.95
C ARG A 157 13.92 10.64 -8.67
N LEU A 158 12.73 10.18 -8.27
CA LEU A 158 12.59 9.30 -7.10
C LEU A 158 13.23 7.92 -7.32
N CYS A 159 13.25 7.40 -8.55
CA CYS A 159 13.96 6.16 -8.86
C CYS A 159 15.47 6.30 -8.67
N GLU A 160 16.05 7.44 -9.05
CA GLU A 160 17.47 7.76 -8.81
C GLU A 160 17.75 7.84 -7.30
N GLU A 161 16.85 8.44 -6.51
CA GLU A 161 17.01 8.46 -5.06
C GLU A 161 16.96 7.04 -4.43
N ILE A 162 16.16 6.11 -4.97
CA ILE A 162 16.19 4.70 -4.53
C ILE A 162 17.56 4.08 -4.83
N SER A 163 18.12 4.29 -6.02
CA SER A 163 19.42 3.74 -6.38
C SER A 163 20.52 4.28 -5.46
N LEU A 164 20.53 5.59 -5.19
CA LEU A 164 21.46 6.20 -4.22
C LEU A 164 21.28 5.64 -2.81
N PHE A 165 20.04 5.36 -2.40
CA PHE A 165 19.74 4.73 -1.12
C PHE A 165 20.31 3.30 -1.04
N GLU A 166 20.15 2.49 -2.08
CA GLU A 166 20.73 1.14 -2.13
C GLU A 166 22.27 1.17 -2.10
N GLU A 167 22.90 2.13 -2.79
CA GLU A 167 24.36 2.31 -2.80
C GLU A 167 24.90 2.81 -1.45
N SER A 168 24.18 3.72 -0.78
CA SER A 168 24.63 4.35 0.47
C SER A 168 24.58 3.43 1.68
N PHE A 169 23.83 2.32 1.59
CA PHE A 169 23.60 1.41 2.71
C PHE A 169 23.74 -0.05 2.23
N PRO A 170 24.96 -0.51 1.89
CA PRO A 170 25.17 -1.87 1.39
C PRO A 170 24.79 -2.93 2.43
N GLN A 171 24.35 -4.10 1.96
CA GLN A 171 23.65 -5.14 2.74
C GLN A 171 24.47 -5.88 3.80
N GLU A 172 25.71 -5.47 4.08
CA GLU A 172 26.72 -6.36 4.68
C GLU A 172 26.51 -6.72 6.17
N GLU A 173 25.66 -6.03 6.94
CA GLU A 173 25.57 -6.26 8.41
C GLU A 173 24.17 -6.52 9.01
N ILE A 174 23.05 -6.34 8.31
CA ILE A 174 21.69 -6.53 8.89
C ILE A 174 20.72 -7.12 7.86
N ILE A 175 20.80 -8.44 7.69
CA ILE A 175 20.18 -9.19 6.58
C ILE A 175 18.63 -9.25 6.61
N GLY A 176 17.95 -8.88 7.71
CA GLY A 176 16.49 -9.03 7.80
C GLY A 176 15.66 -7.82 7.35
N ARG A 177 15.86 -6.66 8.01
CA ARG A 177 14.96 -5.49 7.86
C ARG A 177 15.29 -4.64 6.65
N HIS A 178 16.57 -4.55 6.30
CA HIS A 178 17.04 -3.74 5.17
C HIS A 178 16.40 -4.22 3.85
N GLU A 179 16.41 -5.53 3.60
CA GLU A 179 15.82 -6.09 2.38
C GLU A 179 14.31 -5.81 2.27
N LEU A 180 13.59 -5.82 3.40
CA LEU A 180 12.15 -5.52 3.43
C LEU A 180 11.84 -4.07 3.11
N PHE A 181 12.62 -3.14 3.65
CA PHE A 181 12.44 -1.72 3.36
C PHE A 181 12.79 -1.39 1.90
N THR A 182 13.87 -1.98 1.39
CA THR A 182 14.23 -1.87 -0.04
C THR A 182 13.16 -2.49 -0.95
N LEU A 183 12.60 -3.65 -0.58
CA LEU A 183 11.47 -4.26 -1.29
C LEU A 183 10.25 -3.34 -1.28
N GLU A 184 9.91 -2.71 -0.15
CA GLU A 184 8.78 -1.78 -0.09
C GLU A 184 8.98 -0.58 -1.03
N LEU A 185 10.18 0.01 -1.09
CA LEU A 185 10.47 1.11 -2.03
C LEU A 185 10.34 0.67 -3.49
N LYS A 186 10.79 -0.54 -3.84
CA LYS A 186 10.59 -1.13 -5.18
C LYS A 186 9.11 -1.31 -5.49
N CYS A 187 8.33 -1.79 -4.53
CA CYS A 187 6.88 -1.89 -4.65
C CYS A 187 6.22 -0.52 -4.87
N TRP A 188 6.61 0.52 -4.13
CA TRP A 188 6.12 1.89 -4.32
C TRP A 188 6.43 2.45 -5.71
N LYS A 189 7.68 2.31 -6.16
CA LYS A 189 8.10 2.69 -7.51
C LYS A 189 7.24 2.03 -8.57
N ALA A 190 7.09 0.71 -8.50
CA ALA A 190 6.30 -0.04 -9.46
C ALA A 190 4.81 0.31 -9.38
N TYR A 191 4.26 0.51 -8.18
CA TYR A 191 2.88 0.96 -7.98
C TYR A 191 2.59 2.31 -8.64
N VAL A 192 3.43 3.32 -8.43
CA VAL A 192 3.25 4.64 -9.05
C VAL A 192 3.40 4.55 -10.57
N SER A 193 4.37 3.77 -11.06
CA SER A 193 4.53 3.52 -12.50
C SER A 193 3.30 2.82 -13.10
N MET A 194 2.75 1.82 -12.43
CA MET A 194 1.51 1.16 -12.83
C MET A 194 0.36 2.15 -12.92
N LEU A 195 0.15 2.96 -11.87
CA LEU A 195 -0.93 3.95 -11.82
C LEU A 195 -0.82 4.98 -12.95
N LEU A 196 0.40 5.43 -13.25
CA LEU A 196 0.68 6.39 -14.32
C LEU A 196 0.41 5.83 -15.73
N ASN A 197 0.60 4.52 -15.91
CA ASN A 197 0.41 3.86 -17.21
C ASN A 197 -0.93 3.12 -17.34
N LEU A 198 -1.74 3.09 -16.28
CA LEU A 198 -3.03 2.39 -16.26
C LEU A 198 -4.02 2.94 -17.31
N PRO A 199 -4.18 4.27 -17.52
CA PRO A 199 -5.06 4.77 -18.58
C PRO A 199 -4.64 4.28 -19.97
N ALA A 200 -3.33 4.36 -20.28
CA ALA A 200 -2.80 3.90 -21.55
C ALA A 200 -2.94 2.38 -21.76
N LEU A 201 -2.94 1.59 -20.68
CA LEU A 201 -3.25 0.15 -20.72
C LEU A 201 -4.72 -0.09 -21.09
N LEU A 202 -5.65 0.61 -20.44
CA LEU A 202 -7.08 0.46 -20.69
C LEU A 202 -7.46 0.87 -22.13
N GLU A 203 -6.77 1.85 -22.68
CA GLU A 203 -6.91 2.26 -24.09
C GLU A 203 -6.10 1.40 -25.06
N LYS A 204 -5.46 0.31 -24.60
CA LYS A 204 -4.64 -0.61 -25.41
C LYS A 204 -3.47 0.07 -26.14
N ARG A 205 -3.02 1.23 -25.65
CA ARG A 205 -1.89 2.00 -26.21
C ARG A 205 -0.53 1.55 -25.69
N ASN A 206 -0.46 1.02 -24.47
CA ASN A 206 0.81 0.63 -23.84
C ASN A 206 0.61 -0.46 -22.77
N SER A 207 1.50 -1.45 -22.71
CA SER A 207 1.51 -2.52 -21.71
C SER A 207 2.46 -2.30 -20.53
N ARG A 208 3.03 -1.10 -20.35
CA ARG A 208 4.02 -0.82 -19.30
C ARG A 208 3.54 -1.16 -17.89
N ALA A 209 2.27 -0.88 -17.56
CA ALA A 209 1.68 -1.24 -16.28
C ALA A 209 1.70 -2.77 -16.04
N VAL A 210 1.59 -3.58 -17.09
CA VAL A 210 1.72 -5.05 -17.01
C VAL A 210 3.15 -5.46 -16.68
N VAL A 211 4.14 -4.82 -17.31
CA VAL A 211 5.56 -5.08 -17.03
C VAL A 211 5.89 -4.80 -15.56
N ASP A 212 5.43 -3.65 -15.05
CA ASP A 212 5.66 -3.26 -13.66
C ASP A 212 4.94 -4.21 -12.69
N ALA A 213 3.71 -4.63 -12.99
CA ALA A 213 2.98 -5.63 -12.20
C ALA A 213 3.71 -6.99 -12.15
N LYS A 214 4.24 -7.47 -13.29
CA LYS A 214 5.04 -8.70 -13.34
C LYS A 214 6.28 -8.62 -12.46
N ASN A 215 6.96 -7.47 -12.45
CA ASN A 215 8.16 -7.27 -11.66
C ASN A 215 7.85 -7.31 -10.15
N ILE A 216 6.76 -6.67 -9.70
CA ILE A 216 6.32 -6.75 -8.29
C ILE A 216 6.13 -8.21 -7.87
N VAL A 217 5.40 -8.99 -8.66
CA VAL A 217 5.15 -10.40 -8.32
C VAL A 217 6.45 -11.19 -8.28
N LYS A 218 7.35 -11.00 -9.26
CA LYS A 218 8.65 -11.70 -9.30
C LYS A 218 9.55 -11.34 -8.13
N ASP A 219 9.69 -10.06 -7.81
CA ASP A 219 10.55 -9.57 -6.74
C ASP A 219 10.05 -10.05 -5.37
N PHE A 220 8.73 -9.94 -5.14
CA PHE A 220 8.12 -10.41 -3.90
C PHE A 220 8.19 -11.94 -3.81
N TRP A 221 7.94 -12.66 -4.91
CA TRP A 221 8.07 -14.11 -4.95
C TRP A 221 9.50 -14.58 -4.68
N ALA A 222 10.51 -13.96 -5.30
CA ALA A 222 11.91 -14.28 -5.05
C ALA A 222 12.23 -14.10 -3.56
N TYR A 223 11.85 -12.96 -2.99
CA TYR A 223 12.02 -12.70 -1.56
C TYR A 223 11.31 -13.78 -0.71
N TYR A 224 10.03 -14.03 -0.98
CA TYR A 224 9.25 -15.04 -0.24
C TYR A 224 9.84 -16.44 -0.37
N TYR A 225 10.25 -16.86 -1.56
CA TYR A 225 10.76 -18.19 -1.86
C TYR A 225 12.13 -18.43 -1.21
N PHE A 226 13.07 -17.49 -1.33
CA PHE A 226 14.40 -17.62 -0.72
C PHE A 226 14.36 -17.54 0.80
N TYR A 227 13.45 -16.74 1.36
CA TYR A 227 13.38 -16.51 2.81
C TYR A 227 12.28 -17.32 3.55
N LYS A 228 11.48 -18.15 2.86
CA LYS A 228 10.31 -18.88 3.40
C LYS A 228 10.55 -19.60 4.74
N ARG A 229 11.76 -20.14 4.98
CA ARG A 229 12.10 -20.88 6.21
C ARG A 229 12.46 -20.01 7.43
N ASN A 230 12.90 -18.76 7.21
CA ASN A 230 13.34 -17.84 8.27
C ASN A 230 12.48 -16.58 8.36
N PHE A 231 11.55 -16.38 7.44
CA PHE A 231 10.78 -15.15 7.30
C PHE A 231 9.74 -14.97 8.43
N LEU A 232 8.82 -15.93 8.60
CA LEU A 232 7.70 -15.81 9.55
C LEU A 232 8.12 -15.62 11.02
N PRO A 233 9.15 -16.32 11.55
CA PRO A 233 9.58 -16.14 12.95
C PRO A 233 10.26 -14.79 13.21
N ASN A 234 10.81 -14.16 12.18
CA ASN A 234 11.53 -12.88 12.26
C ASN A 234 10.66 -11.68 11.88
N LEU A 235 9.37 -11.90 11.59
CA LEU A 235 8.38 -10.84 11.51
C LEU A 235 8.16 -10.30 12.91
N ASP A 236 8.83 -9.20 13.22
CA ASP A 236 8.54 -8.40 14.39
C ASP A 236 7.11 -7.86 14.27
N TRP A 237 6.19 -8.51 14.99
CA TRP A 237 4.76 -8.20 14.99
C TRP A 237 4.47 -6.76 15.43
N ASN A 238 5.43 -6.09 16.07
CA ASN A 238 5.33 -4.67 16.41
C ASN A 238 5.49 -3.74 15.20
N PHE A 239 6.00 -4.24 14.07
CA PHE A 239 6.30 -3.48 12.85
C PHE A 239 6.08 -4.32 11.58
N SER A 240 4.85 -4.80 11.34
CA SER A 240 4.38 -5.32 10.03
C SER A 240 4.34 -4.25 8.90
N TYR A 241 5.14 -3.20 9.06
CA TYR A 241 5.14 -1.93 8.34
C TYR A 241 5.60 -2.03 6.87
N PRO A 242 6.60 -2.89 6.51
CA PRO A 242 6.97 -3.09 5.10
C PRO A 242 6.04 -4.04 4.34
N LEU A 243 5.59 -5.09 5.02
CA LEU A 243 4.77 -6.11 4.38
C LEU A 243 3.39 -5.62 4.03
N ARG A 244 2.80 -4.71 4.81
CA ARG A 244 1.49 -4.13 4.47
C ARG A 244 1.46 -3.56 3.06
N ASN A 245 2.37 -2.64 2.75
CA ASN A 245 2.38 -1.96 1.46
C ASN A 245 2.87 -2.88 0.34
N ALA A 246 3.86 -3.73 0.62
CA ALA A 246 4.36 -4.68 -0.36
C ALA A 246 3.30 -5.73 -0.74
N THR A 247 2.52 -6.26 0.22
CA THR A 247 1.40 -7.17 -0.06
C THR A 247 0.24 -6.47 -0.76
N LEU A 248 -0.10 -5.22 -0.40
CA LEU A 248 -1.06 -4.42 -1.16
C LEU A 248 -0.61 -4.26 -2.63
N CYS A 249 0.67 -4.00 -2.87
CA CYS A 249 1.23 -3.91 -4.21
C CYS A 249 1.12 -5.22 -5.00
N VAL A 250 1.35 -6.39 -4.37
CA VAL A 250 1.14 -7.70 -5.01
C VAL A 250 -0.34 -7.87 -5.39
N TRP A 251 -1.27 -7.52 -4.51
CA TRP A 251 -2.70 -7.60 -4.80
C TRP A 251 -3.09 -6.68 -5.98
N PHE A 252 -2.60 -5.44 -6.00
CA PHE A 252 -2.81 -4.51 -7.11
C PHE A 252 -2.17 -4.99 -8.42
N ALA A 253 -0.99 -5.60 -8.35
CA ALA A 253 -0.34 -6.21 -9.49
C ALA A 253 -1.19 -7.33 -10.09
N CYS A 254 -1.73 -8.23 -9.25
CA CYS A 254 -2.66 -9.27 -9.69
C CYS A 254 -3.87 -8.67 -10.41
N MET A 255 -4.48 -7.59 -9.88
CA MET A 255 -5.60 -6.93 -10.56
C MET A 255 -5.25 -6.35 -11.93
N VAL A 256 -4.07 -5.73 -12.08
CA VAL A 256 -3.61 -5.22 -13.38
C VAL A 256 -3.39 -6.36 -14.37
N LEU A 257 -2.78 -7.47 -13.93
CA LEU A 257 -2.59 -8.66 -14.73
C LEU A 257 -3.94 -9.25 -15.18
N THR A 258 -4.92 -9.37 -14.28
CA THR A 258 -6.27 -9.84 -14.62
C THR A 258 -6.95 -8.95 -15.65
N ARG A 259 -6.90 -7.62 -15.48
CA ARG A 259 -7.45 -6.67 -16.46
C ARG A 259 -6.81 -6.84 -17.83
N TYR A 260 -5.49 -7.01 -17.88
CA TYR A 260 -4.79 -7.23 -19.14
C TYR A 260 -5.18 -8.55 -19.82
N ILE A 261 -5.30 -9.64 -19.05
CA ILE A 261 -5.78 -10.93 -19.56
C ILE A 261 -7.16 -10.77 -20.20
N ASN A 262 -8.09 -10.09 -19.53
CA ASN A 262 -9.45 -9.87 -20.03
C ASN A 262 -9.51 -8.95 -21.27
N LEU A 263 -8.53 -8.05 -21.45
CA LEU A 263 -8.47 -7.16 -22.62
C LEU A 263 -8.01 -7.85 -23.91
N LEU A 264 -7.44 -9.06 -23.80
CA LEU A 264 -6.92 -9.85 -24.91
C LEU A 264 -7.85 -11.05 -25.19
N PRO A 265 -8.69 -10.99 -26.25
CA PRO A 265 -9.70 -12.01 -26.55
C PRO A 265 -9.15 -13.42 -26.82
N ALA A 266 -7.83 -13.59 -26.91
CA ALA A 266 -7.17 -14.79 -27.45
C ALA A 266 -6.20 -15.50 -26.49
N LEU A 267 -6.01 -15.00 -25.26
CA LEU A 267 -5.09 -15.67 -24.32
C LEU A 267 -5.82 -16.75 -23.53
N SER A 268 -5.94 -17.93 -24.14
CA SER A 268 -6.20 -19.21 -23.48
C SER A 268 -5.06 -19.66 -22.56
N PHE A 269 -3.94 -18.92 -22.52
CA PHE A 269 -2.81 -19.20 -21.65
C PHE A 269 -3.02 -18.58 -20.28
N GLU A 270 -2.98 -19.43 -19.27
CA GLU A 270 -2.88 -18.98 -17.89
C GLU A 270 -1.57 -18.21 -17.70
N PHE A 271 -1.68 -16.93 -17.37
CA PHE A 271 -0.51 -16.06 -17.21
C PHE A 271 0.30 -16.50 -15.98
N ALA A 272 1.52 -17.00 -16.18
CA ALA A 272 2.34 -17.58 -15.12
C ALA A 272 2.56 -16.60 -13.96
N GLU A 273 2.82 -15.33 -14.22
CA GLU A 273 2.96 -14.33 -13.16
C GLU A 273 1.65 -14.08 -12.40
N TYR A 274 0.48 -14.15 -13.05
CA TYR A 274 -0.80 -14.06 -12.33
C TYR A 274 -0.99 -15.28 -11.42
N LYS A 275 -0.70 -16.50 -11.91
CA LYS A 275 -0.74 -17.71 -11.09
C LYS A 275 0.18 -17.62 -9.89
N ILE A 276 1.44 -17.25 -10.10
CA ILE A 276 2.43 -17.11 -9.02
C ILE A 276 1.96 -16.06 -8.01
N GLY A 277 1.42 -14.93 -8.48
CA GLY A 277 0.85 -13.91 -7.60
C GLY A 277 -0.33 -14.44 -6.78
N MET A 278 -1.23 -15.21 -7.41
CA MET A 278 -2.35 -15.86 -6.72
C MET A 278 -1.89 -16.94 -5.74
N GLU A 279 -0.92 -17.78 -6.11
CA GLU A 279 -0.31 -18.79 -5.23
C GLU A 279 0.39 -18.14 -4.04
N LEU A 280 1.15 -17.08 -4.26
CA LEU A 280 1.77 -16.28 -3.22
C LEU A 280 0.73 -15.69 -2.27
N LEU A 281 -0.33 -15.07 -2.82
CA LEU A 281 -1.43 -14.58 -2.01
C LEU A 281 -2.04 -15.76 -1.24
N ILE A 282 -2.41 -16.87 -1.89
CA ILE A 282 -2.98 -18.07 -1.25
C ILE A 282 -2.08 -18.59 -0.12
N ASP A 283 -0.77 -18.69 -0.33
CA ASP A 283 0.19 -19.15 0.68
C ASP A 283 0.24 -18.18 1.87
N LEU A 284 0.36 -16.88 1.61
CA LEU A 284 0.28 -15.84 2.64
C LEU A 284 -1.10 -15.88 3.35
N THR A 285 -2.17 -16.25 2.64
CA THR A 285 -3.53 -16.46 3.17
C THR A 285 -3.76 -17.79 3.90
N GLY A 286 -2.93 -18.78 3.63
CA GLY A 286 -3.02 -20.12 4.22
C GLY A 286 -2.30 -20.18 5.56
N VAL A 287 -1.25 -19.36 5.70
CA VAL A 287 -0.48 -19.20 6.95
C VAL A 287 -1.20 -18.26 7.93
N ILE A 288 -1.99 -17.31 7.44
CA ILE A 288 -2.68 -16.28 8.23
C ILE A 288 -4.13 -16.23 7.71
N PRO A 289 -5.19 -16.38 8.52
CA PRO A 289 -6.55 -16.63 8.04
C PRO A 289 -7.14 -15.41 7.35
N ILE A 290 -6.84 -15.23 6.08
CA ILE A 290 -7.40 -14.11 5.31
C ILE A 290 -8.87 -14.36 5.04
N ASN A 291 -9.60 -13.27 4.90
CA ASN A 291 -10.86 -13.27 4.21
C ASN A 291 -10.67 -13.77 2.76
N LYS A 292 -10.90 -15.07 2.52
CA LYS A 292 -10.88 -15.72 1.18
C LYS A 292 -11.69 -14.97 0.12
N TYR A 293 -12.53 -14.03 0.52
CA TYR A 293 -13.19 -13.07 -0.35
C TYR A 293 -12.22 -12.31 -1.28
N LEU A 294 -10.99 -12.00 -0.85
CA LEU A 294 -10.00 -11.33 -1.72
C LEU A 294 -9.57 -12.18 -2.91
N ILE A 295 -9.34 -13.48 -2.67
CA ILE A 295 -9.05 -14.45 -3.73
C ILE A 295 -10.28 -14.57 -4.63
N LYS A 296 -11.48 -14.66 -4.03
CA LYS A 296 -12.74 -14.72 -4.78
C LYS A 296 -12.98 -13.47 -5.63
N GLU A 297 -12.62 -12.27 -5.19
CA GLU A 297 -12.74 -11.04 -6.00
C GLU A 297 -11.85 -11.13 -7.25
N LEU A 298 -10.60 -11.54 -7.09
CA LEU A 298 -9.67 -11.73 -8.20
C LEU A 298 -10.16 -12.84 -9.15
N GLU A 299 -10.71 -13.93 -8.62
CA GLU A 299 -11.31 -15.03 -9.39
C GLU A 299 -12.65 -14.64 -10.05
N ASN A 300 -13.48 -13.82 -9.41
CA ASN A 300 -14.77 -13.37 -9.95
C ASN A 300 -14.58 -12.37 -11.09
N VAL A 301 -13.52 -11.55 -11.07
CA VAL A 301 -13.15 -10.66 -12.18
C VAL A 301 -12.71 -11.45 -13.42
N LYS A 302 -12.30 -12.72 -13.26
CA LYS A 302 -12.04 -13.66 -14.37
C LYS A 302 -13.34 -14.19 -15.00
N ASN A 303 -14.43 -14.24 -14.23
CA ASN A 303 -15.69 -14.89 -14.63
C ASN A 303 -16.83 -13.93 -14.97
N ASN A 304 -16.70 -12.64 -14.61
CA ASN A 304 -17.70 -11.63 -14.92
C ASN A 304 -17.13 -10.60 -15.90
N GLU A 305 -17.75 -10.51 -17.09
CA GLU A 305 -17.86 -9.26 -17.82
C GLU A 305 -18.38 -8.20 -16.83
N LEU A 306 -17.50 -7.33 -16.36
CA LEU A 306 -17.86 -6.24 -15.46
C LEU A 306 -18.59 -5.18 -16.29
N ASP A 307 -19.91 -5.30 -16.26
CA ASP A 307 -20.92 -4.35 -16.70
C ASP A 307 -20.71 -3.00 -15.97
N LEU A 308 -19.81 -2.18 -16.53
CA LEU A 308 -19.39 -0.87 -16.01
C LEU A 308 -20.59 0.09 -15.85
N ASP A 309 -21.70 -0.16 -16.53
CA ASP A 309 -22.91 0.67 -16.49
C ASP A 309 -23.68 0.52 -15.16
N LYS A 310 -23.55 -0.60 -14.44
CA LYS A 310 -24.25 -0.81 -13.17
C LYS A 310 -23.66 -0.05 -11.98
N TRP A 311 -22.43 0.44 -12.06
CA TRP A 311 -21.78 1.15 -10.95
C TRP A 311 -21.84 2.69 -11.09
N LEU A 312 -21.97 3.21 -12.32
CA LEU A 312 -21.98 4.65 -12.58
C LEU A 312 -23.39 5.29 -12.53
N PHE A 313 -24.47 4.50 -12.62
CA PHE A 313 -25.84 5.02 -12.59
C PHE A 313 -26.75 4.27 -11.62
N LYS A 314 -26.46 4.38 -10.32
CA LYS A 314 -27.49 4.22 -9.26
C LYS A 314 -27.17 5.11 -8.07
N GLN A 315 -27.48 6.39 -8.18
CA GLN A 315 -28.62 7.00 -7.47
C GLN A 315 -29.17 8.12 -8.37
N GLY A 316 -30.49 8.11 -8.54
CA GLY A 316 -31.23 9.16 -9.24
C GLY A 316 -31.43 10.39 -8.38
#